data_AF-A0A931VZJ6-F1
#
_entry.id   AF-A0A931VZJ6-F1
#
_cell.length_a   1.000
_cell.length_b   1.000
_cell.length_c   1.000
_cell.angle_alpha   90.00
_cell.angle_beta   90.00
_cell.angle_gamma   90.00
#
_symmetry.space_group_name_H-M   'P 1'
#
loop_
_entity.id
_entity.type
_entity.pdbx_description
1 polymer ?
#
loop_
_entity_poly.entity_id
_entity_poly.type
_entity_poly.pdbx_seq_one_letter_code
_entity_poly.pdbx_strand_id
1 'polypeptide(L)'
;MTDQGFSLNCENVRDYLSGRGLAQDAREGRVRELGGGVSNTVLLVEWPDPPERRWVVKQSLEKLRVKDDWRSERSRISREAASIQALR
;
A
#
# COMPACT_ATOMS: atom_id res chain seq x y z
N MET A 1 -21.92 -8.31 0.27
CA MET A 1 -21.19 -7.93 1.50
C MET A 1 -19.91 -7.26 1.04
N THR A 2 -19.87 -5.93 1.07
CA THR A 2 -18.65 -5.17 0.79
C THR A 2 -17.62 -5.56 1.83
N ASP A 3 -16.43 -5.96 1.39
CA ASP A 3 -15.28 -6.28 2.24
C ASP A 3 -14.85 -5.02 3.01
N GLN A 4 -15.57 -4.72 4.09
CA GLN A 4 -15.02 -3.97 5.20
C GLN A 4 -14.07 -4.92 5.91
N GLY A 5 -12.77 -4.65 5.89
CA GLY A 5 -11.94 -5.35 6.86
C GLY A 5 -10.54 -4.87 6.94
N PHE A 6 -9.83 -4.87 5.82
CA PHE A 6 -8.38 -4.71 5.87
C PHE A 6 -7.91 -3.42 5.20
N SER A 7 -7.32 -2.55 6.00
CA SER A 7 -6.66 -1.33 5.57
C SER A 7 -5.21 -1.36 6.03
N LEU A 8 -4.28 -1.15 5.10
CA LEU A 8 -2.87 -1.01 5.40
C LEU A 8 -2.63 0.33 6.08
N ASN A 9 -1.72 0.33 7.05
CA ASN A 9 -1.24 1.52 7.75
C ASN A 9 0.23 1.32 8.15
N CYS A 10 0.81 2.32 8.81
CA CYS A 10 2.21 2.27 9.24
C CYS A 10 2.51 1.14 10.24
N GLU A 11 1.52 0.68 10.98
CA GLU A 11 1.67 -0.32 12.04
C GLU A 11 1.64 -1.74 11.48
N ASN A 12 0.79 -2.01 10.48
CA ASN A 12 0.51 -3.37 10.01
C ASN A 12 1.16 -3.76 8.68
N VAL A 13 1.72 -2.80 7.91
CA VAL A 13 2.21 -3.10 6.55
C VAL A 13 3.40 -4.05 6.56
N ARG A 14 4.25 -4.00 7.59
CA ARG A 14 5.43 -4.89 7.67
C ARG A 14 5.00 -6.34 7.88
N ASP A 15 4.08 -6.56 8.80
CA ASP A 15 3.50 -7.88 9.06
C ASP A 15 2.75 -8.39 7.84
N TYR A 16 2.02 -7.51 7.14
CA TYR A 16 1.37 -7.86 5.88
C TYR A 16 2.38 -8.34 4.83
N LEU A 17 3.47 -7.60 4.61
CA LEU A 17 4.50 -8.00 3.65
C LEU A 17 5.19 -9.30 4.05
N SER A 18 5.46 -9.50 5.34
CA SER A 18 6.09 -10.72 5.83
C SER A 18 5.18 -11.94 5.74
N GLY A 19 3.90 -11.80 6.14
CA GLY A 19 2.90 -12.85 5.99
C GLY A 19 2.62 -13.22 4.53
N ARG A 20 2.96 -12.34 3.57
CA ARG A 20 2.91 -12.61 2.13
C ARG A 20 4.21 -13.22 1.57
N GLY A 21 5.22 -13.45 2.40
CA GLY A 21 6.53 -13.95 1.98
C GLY A 21 7.34 -12.94 1.16
N LEU A 22 6.93 -11.66 1.15
CA LEU A 22 7.62 -10.61 0.39
C LEU A 22 8.82 -10.05 1.18
N ALA A 23 8.77 -10.03 2.50
CA ALA A 23 9.86 -9.57 3.35
C ALA A 23 10.12 -10.54 4.51
N GLN A 24 11.38 -10.92 4.75
CA GLN A 24 11.73 -11.90 5.79
C GLN A 24 11.73 -11.30 7.21
N ASP A 25 11.93 -9.99 7.35
CA ASP A 25 12.02 -9.33 8.66
C ASP A 25 11.06 -8.14 8.78
N ALA A 26 9.89 -8.40 9.38
CA ALA A 26 8.90 -7.35 9.66
C ALA A 26 9.38 -6.33 10.71
N ARG A 27 10.40 -6.65 11.53
CA ARG A 27 10.77 -5.85 12.70
C ARG A 27 11.71 -4.68 12.39
N GLU A 28 12.45 -4.74 11.29
CA GLU A 28 13.55 -3.80 11.00
C GLU A 28 13.20 -2.68 10.02
N GLY A 29 12.09 -2.80 9.29
CA GLY A 29 11.67 -1.78 8.32
C GLY A 29 11.15 -0.49 8.99
N ARG A 30 11.57 0.68 8.53
CA ARG A 30 10.93 1.97 8.85
C ARG A 30 9.74 2.20 7.91
N VAL A 31 8.62 2.68 8.46
CA VAL A 31 7.40 2.93 7.67
C VAL A 31 6.92 4.36 7.87
N ARG A 32 6.51 5.01 6.77
CA ARG A 32 5.76 6.27 6.81
C ARG A 32 4.74 6.36 5.69
N GLU A 33 3.62 7.03 5.94
CA GLU A 33 2.65 7.35 4.88
C GLU A 33 3.21 8.44 3.95
N LEU A 34 3.06 8.24 2.65
CA LEU A 34 3.29 9.23 1.61
C LEU A 34 1.98 9.98 1.35
N GLY A 35 2.02 11.30 1.53
CA GLY A 35 0.87 12.17 1.27
C GLY A 35 0.70 12.52 -0.21
N GLY A 36 -0.22 13.46 -0.48
CA GLY A 36 -0.42 14.06 -1.81
C GLY A 36 -1.54 13.43 -2.66
N GLY A 37 -2.17 12.34 -2.20
CA GLY A 37 -3.25 11.67 -2.91
C GLY A 37 -4.48 11.37 -2.04
N VAL A 38 -5.66 11.45 -2.65
CA VAL A 38 -6.95 11.18 -1.97
C VAL A 38 -7.48 9.76 -2.19
N SER A 39 -6.92 9.04 -3.18
CA SER A 39 -7.49 7.78 -3.68
C SER A 39 -6.83 6.53 -3.12
N ASN A 40 -5.68 6.64 -2.47
CA ASN A 40 -4.96 5.47 -1.96
C ASN A 40 -4.31 5.78 -0.62
N THR A 41 -4.18 4.77 0.23
CA THR A 41 -3.12 4.77 1.23
C THR A 41 -1.82 4.41 0.50
N VAL A 42 -0.77 5.21 0.70
CA VAL A 42 0.54 4.99 0.10
C VAL A 42 1.56 4.98 1.22
N LEU A 43 2.29 3.88 1.36
CA LEU A 43 3.27 3.69 2.45
C LEU A 43 4.65 3.49 1.84
N LEU A 44 5.63 4.20 2.36
CA LEU A 44 7.04 3.93 2.10
C LEU A 44 7.54 2.99 3.20
N VAL A 45 8.15 1.88 2.80
CA VAL A 45 8.81 0.92 3.69
C VAL A 45 10.30 0.86 3.34
N GLU A 46 11.17 1.09 4.33
CA GLU A 46 12.62 1.18 4.14
C GLU A 46 13.34 0.23 5.11
N TRP A 47 14.12 -0.72 4.59
CA TRP A 47 15.01 -1.56 5.39
C TRP A 47 16.44 -1.01 5.26
N PRO A 48 17.01 -0.47 6.35
CA PRO A 48 18.32 0.17 6.31
C PRO A 48 19.48 -0.83 6.23
N ASP A 49 19.26 -2.08 6.63
CA ASP A 49 20.33 -3.09 6.66
C ASP A 49 20.72 -3.55 5.26
N PRO A 50 22.02 -3.79 4.98
CA PRO A 50 22.47 -4.18 3.65
C PRO A 50 21.94 -5.56 3.20
N PRO A 51 21.47 -5.70 1.93
CA PRO A 51 21.30 -4.64 0.95
C PRO A 51 20.09 -3.75 1.31
N GLU A 52 20.27 -2.43 1.22
CA GLU A 52 19.20 -1.46 1.47
C GLU A 52 18.02 -1.72 0.52
N ARG A 53 16.81 -1.78 1.08
CA ARG A 53 15.57 -2.01 0.31
C ARG A 53 14.57 -0.91 0.61
N ARG A 54 13.96 -0.34 -0.44
CA ARG A 54 12.96 0.75 -0.33
C ARG A 54 11.78 0.47 -1.23
N TRP A 55 10.61 0.25 -0.65
CA TRP A 55 9.40 -0.13 -1.36
C TRP A 55 8.27 0.86 -1.13
N VAL A 56 7.48 1.12 -2.19
CA VAL A 56 6.22 1.84 -2.09
C VAL A 56 5.09 0.81 -2.12
N VAL A 57 4.29 0.77 -1.06
CA VAL A 57 3.10 -0.07 -0.96
C VAL A 57 1.88 0.81 -1.15
N LYS A 58 1.00 0.40 -2.07
CA LYS A 58 -0.19 1.18 -2.44
C LYS A 58 -1.45 0.35 -2.24
N GLN A 59 -2.43 0.91 -1.53
CA GLN A 59 -3.75 0.31 -1.34
C GLN A 59 -4.85 1.28 -1.78
N SER A 60 -5.68 0.84 -2.71
CA SER A 60 -6.85 1.59 -3.18
C SER A 60 -7.91 1.72 -2.09
N LEU A 61 -8.38 2.95 -1.87
CA LEU A 61 -9.53 3.23 -1.01
C LEU A 61 -10.84 3.08 -1.78
N GLU A 62 -11.85 2.51 -1.14
CA GLU A 62 -13.21 2.47 -1.72
C GLU A 62 -13.86 3.86 -1.64
N LYS A 63 -13.70 4.52 -0.50
CA LYS A 63 -14.13 5.89 -0.23
C LYS A 63 -12.91 6.82 -0.35
N LEU A 64 -12.93 7.76 -1.28
CA LEU A 64 -11.83 8.72 -1.44
C LEU A 64 -11.78 9.68 -0.24
N ARG A 65 -10.58 10.11 0.14
CA ARG A 65 -10.34 11.09 1.23
C ARG A 65 -10.64 12.53 0.79
N VAL A 66 -11.88 12.74 0.36
CA VAL A 66 -12.47 14.05 0.02
C VAL A 66 -13.73 14.28 0.85
N LYS A 67 -14.21 15.53 0.91
CA LYS A 67 -15.41 15.88 1.67
C LYS A 67 -16.68 15.25 1.10
N ASP A 68 -16.81 15.25 -0.22
CA ASP A 68 -17.97 14.74 -0.95
C ASP A 68 -18.09 13.22 -0.86
N ASP A 69 -19.29 12.67 -1.12
CA ASP A 69 -19.45 11.23 -1.25
C ASP A 69 -18.90 10.64 -2.56
N TRP A 70 -17.59 10.77 -2.78
CA TRP A 70 -16.87 10.12 -3.87
C TRP A 70 -16.39 8.70 -3.51
N ARG A 71 -16.90 7.70 -4.24
CA ARG A 71 -16.51 6.29 -4.13
C ARG A 71 -15.90 5.76 -5.43
N SER A 72 -15.05 4.74 -5.33
CA SER A 72 -14.44 4.06 -6.47
C SER A 72 -14.07 2.62 -6.09
N GLU A 73 -14.32 1.68 -7.00
CA GLU A 73 -13.99 0.26 -6.80
C GLU A 73 -12.50 0.05 -6.47
N ARG A 74 -12.21 -0.76 -5.45
CA ARG A 74 -10.83 -1.09 -5.06
C ARG A 74 -10.12 -1.91 -6.13
N SER A 75 -10.86 -2.68 -6.94
CA SER A 75 -10.31 -3.52 -8.01
C SER A 75 -9.49 -2.74 -9.06
N ARG A 76 -9.65 -1.40 -9.13
CA ARG A 76 -8.85 -0.52 -9.99
C ARG A 76 -7.34 -0.67 -9.81
N ILE A 77 -6.88 -1.09 -8.62
CA ILE A 77 -5.45 -1.30 -8.36
C ILE A 77 -4.86 -2.37 -9.29
N SER A 78 -5.66 -3.35 -9.71
CA SER A 78 -5.24 -4.39 -10.66
C SER A 78 -4.98 -3.80 -12.05
N ARG A 79 -5.81 -2.84 -12.48
CA ARG A 79 -5.60 -2.12 -13.75
C ARG A 79 -4.36 -1.26 -13.69
N GLU A 80 -4.12 -0.56 -12.58
CA GLU A 80 -2.91 0.23 -12.38
C GLU A 80 -1.65 -0.66 -12.46
N ALA A 81 -1.64 -1.80 -11.76
CA ALA A 81 -0.53 -2.75 -11.81
C ALA A 81 -0.27 -3.27 -13.23
N ALA A 82 -1.33 -3.66 -13.96
CA ALA A 82 -1.23 -4.13 -15.33
C ALA A 82 -0.66 -3.04 -16.28
N SER A 83 -1.11 -1.79 -16.13
CA SER A 83 -0.58 -0.67 -16.93
C SER A 83 0.90 -0.40 -16.64
N ILE A 84 1.32 -0.40 -15.38
CA ILE A 84 2.74 -0.22 -15.01
C ILE A 84 3.59 -1.35 -15.60
N GLN A 85 3.11 -2.60 -15.57
CA GLN A 85 3.82 -3.73 -16.17
C GLN A 85 3.94 -3.62 -17.69
N ALA A 86 2.91 -3.11 -18.36
CA ALA A 86 2.92 -2.92 -19.82
C ALA A 86 3.82 -1.77 -20.29
N LEU A 87 4.19 -0.84 -19.40
CA LEU A 87 5.09 0.28 -19.68
C LEU A 87 6.57 -0.03 -19.36
N ARG A 88 6.89 -1.27 -18.97
CA ARG A 88 8.26 -1.72 -18.71
C ARG A 88 9.03 -2.02 -19.98
#